data_AF-A0A2H6B1C1-F1
#
_entry.id   AF-A0A2H6B1C1-F1
#
_cell.length_a   1.000
_cell.length_b   1.000
_cell.length_c   1.000
_cell.angle_alpha   90.00
_cell.angle_beta   90.00
_cell.angle_gamma   90.00
#
_symmetry.space_group_name_H-M   'P 1'
#
loop_
_entity.id
_entity.type
_entity.pdbx_description
1 polymer ?
#
loop_
_entity_poly.entity_id
_entity_poly.type
_entity_poly.pdbx_seq_one_letter_code
_entity_poly.pdbx_strand_id
1 'polypeptide(L)'
;MGERDYQRARVYRWETQVVFPLAGRRLDLAFCRALVLEVYRFAEAERAHAPGWQPPLVTDGRGRRHACGSREVIRLPRWARTLAIVLHECAHGLAPDRHGPLFVGTYVELLVRFAGLSRSHLLATLAQARIDVAPVVVDARGLLAALTESDPVPGRKGEISRVRQSR
;
A
#
# COMPACT_ATOMS: atom_id res chain seq x y z
N MET A 1 6.87 27.12 6.25
CA MET A 1 5.70 26.75 7.08
C MET A 1 5.30 25.35 6.65
N GLY A 2 5.60 24.32 7.44
CA GLY A 2 5.35 22.93 7.04
C GLY A 2 3.86 22.66 6.88
N GLU A 3 3.48 21.89 5.87
CA GLU A 3 2.10 21.51 5.62
C GLU A 3 1.52 20.83 6.87
N ARG A 4 0.37 21.32 7.36
CA ARG A 4 -0.27 20.76 8.54
C ARG A 4 -0.72 19.34 8.25
N ASP A 5 -0.49 18.43 9.19
CA ASP A 5 -0.90 17.03 9.09
C ASP A 5 -2.41 16.87 9.38
N TYR A 6 -3.23 17.47 8.51
CA TYR A 6 -4.63 17.80 8.79
C TYR A 6 -5.60 16.60 8.75
N GLN A 7 -5.20 15.50 8.11
CA GLN A 7 -6.01 14.27 8.00
C GLN A 7 -5.48 13.09 8.83
N ARG A 8 -4.34 13.22 9.51
CA ARG A 8 -3.71 12.15 10.31
C ARG A 8 -4.68 11.37 11.19
N ALA A 9 -5.50 12.08 11.96
CA ALA A 9 -6.44 11.44 12.88
C ALA A 9 -7.52 10.62 12.15
N ARG A 10 -7.94 11.06 10.97
CA ARG A 10 -8.91 10.33 10.13
C ARG A 10 -8.24 9.11 9.50
N VAL A 11 -7.01 9.25 9.00
CA VAL A 11 -6.22 8.15 8.44
C VAL A 11 -6.02 7.04 9.48
N TYR A 12 -5.52 7.35 10.68
CA TYR A 12 -5.33 6.33 11.73
C TYR A 12 -6.63 5.63 12.13
N ARG A 13 -7.74 6.38 12.19
CA ARG A 13 -9.05 5.78 12.47
C ARG A 13 -9.47 4.83 11.36
N TRP A 14 -9.36 5.26 10.10
CA TRP A 14 -9.66 4.45 8.93
C TRP A 14 -8.80 3.19 8.87
N GLU A 15 -7.49 3.30 9.13
CA GLU A 15 -6.59 2.14 9.16
C GLU A 15 -7.03 1.12 10.21
N THR A 16 -7.35 1.58 11.41
CA THR A 16 -7.78 0.71 12.51
C THR A 16 -9.08 -0.03 12.17
N GLN A 17 -10.00 0.64 11.48
CA GLN A 17 -11.34 0.11 11.17
C GLN A 17 -11.37 -0.75 9.90
N VAL A 18 -10.55 -0.43 8.90
CA VAL A 18 -10.64 -1.01 7.55
C VAL A 18 -9.39 -1.81 7.20
N VAL A 19 -8.20 -1.23 7.39
CA VAL A 19 -6.96 -1.82 6.89
C VAL A 19 -6.43 -2.92 7.81
N PHE A 20 -6.31 -2.66 9.10
CA PHE A 20 -5.71 -3.61 10.05
C PHE A 20 -6.48 -4.93 10.18
N PRO A 21 -7.82 -4.97 10.11
CA PRO A 21 -8.54 -6.25 10.05
C PRO A 21 -8.20 -7.10 8.83
N LEU A 22 -7.81 -6.49 7.70
CA LEU A 22 -7.54 -7.17 6.43
C LEU A 22 -6.04 -7.45 6.21
N ALA A 23 -5.16 -6.60 6.75
CA ALA A 23 -3.72 -6.61 6.48
C ALA A 23 -2.86 -6.61 7.78
N GLY A 24 -3.42 -7.05 8.91
CA GLY A 24 -2.77 -7.08 10.21
C GLY A 24 -1.76 -8.22 10.43
N ARG A 25 -1.40 -9.01 9.41
CA ARG A 25 -0.49 -10.16 9.57
C ARG A 25 0.86 -9.73 10.14
N ARG A 26 1.37 -10.46 11.13
CA ARG A 26 2.71 -10.23 11.70
C ARG A 26 3.80 -10.77 10.76
N LEU A 27 4.89 -10.03 10.70
CA LEU A 27 6.06 -10.30 9.88
C LEU A 27 7.30 -10.39 10.78
N ASP A 28 8.27 -11.22 10.41
CA ASP A 28 9.60 -11.11 10.99
C ASP A 28 10.41 -9.98 10.31
N LEU A 29 11.57 -9.65 10.88
CA LEU A 29 12.39 -8.55 10.38
C LEU A 29 13.00 -8.82 8.99
N ALA A 30 13.28 -10.08 8.67
CA ALA A 30 13.83 -10.45 7.37
C ALA A 30 12.77 -10.27 6.28
N PHE A 31 11.53 -10.68 6.55
CA PHE A 31 10.39 -10.46 5.67
C PHE A 31 10.10 -8.96 5.51
N CYS A 32 10.17 -8.17 6.59
CA CYS A 32 10.05 -6.71 6.48
C CYS A 32 11.11 -6.12 5.53
N ARG A 33 12.37 -6.56 5.59
CA ARG A 33 13.44 -6.12 4.68
C ARG A 33 13.14 -6.47 3.23
N ALA A 34 12.74 -7.71 2.97
CA ALA A 34 12.39 -8.17 1.63
C ALA A 34 11.20 -7.37 1.08
N LEU A 35 10.16 -7.16 1.88
CA LEU A 35 9.00 -6.37 1.48
C LEU A 35 9.37 -4.91 1.15
N VAL A 36 10.17 -4.24 1.99
CA VAL A 36 10.63 -2.87 1.73
C VAL A 36 11.44 -2.81 0.42
N LEU A 37 12.34 -3.77 0.19
CA LEU A 37 13.08 -3.85 -1.07
C LEU A 37 12.14 -3.88 -2.28
N GLU A 38 11.15 -4.78 -2.28
CA GLU A 38 10.21 -4.94 -3.40
C GLU A 38 9.31 -3.71 -3.59
N VAL A 39 8.85 -3.10 -2.50
CA VAL A 39 8.07 -1.85 -2.54
C VAL A 39 8.87 -0.73 -3.23
N TYR A 40 10.13 -0.53 -2.86
CA TYR A 40 10.94 0.54 -3.44
C TYR A 40 11.42 0.22 -4.86
N ARG A 41 11.64 -1.05 -5.21
CA ARG A 41 11.87 -1.45 -6.60
C ARG A 41 10.68 -1.12 -7.48
N PHE A 42 9.47 -1.40 -6.99
CA PHE A 42 8.24 -1.09 -7.70
C PHE A 42 8.03 0.43 -7.85
N ALA A 43 8.19 1.17 -6.75
CA ALA A 43 7.91 2.61 -6.74
C ALA A 43 8.96 3.45 -7.48
N GLU A 44 10.20 2.96 -7.57
CA GLU A 44 11.33 3.66 -8.19
C GLU A 44 11.93 2.86 -9.36
N ALA A 45 11.11 2.18 -10.14
CA ALA A 45 11.53 1.25 -11.20
C ALA A 45 12.56 1.84 -12.17
N GLU A 46 12.42 3.12 -12.56
CA GLU A 46 13.36 3.85 -13.41
C GLU A 46 14.76 3.98 -12.79
N ARG A 47 14.83 4.10 -11.45
CA ARG A 47 16.08 4.27 -10.71
C ARG A 47 16.60 2.97 -10.11
N ALA A 48 15.76 1.95 -9.96
CA ALA A 48 16.09 0.69 -9.30
C ALA A 48 17.25 -0.07 -9.97
N HIS A 49 17.50 0.20 -11.26
CA HIS A 49 18.59 -0.37 -12.04
C HIS A 49 19.84 0.53 -12.13
N ALA A 50 19.78 1.75 -11.58
CA ALA A 50 20.91 2.66 -11.60
C ALA A 50 22.01 2.20 -10.64
N PRO A 51 23.30 2.32 -11.03
CA PRO A 51 24.42 2.06 -10.12
C PRO A 51 24.29 2.90 -8.84
N GLY A 52 24.43 2.25 -7.69
CA GLY A 52 24.35 2.91 -6.38
C GLY A 52 22.93 3.05 -5.81
N TRP A 53 21.89 2.63 -6.53
CA TRP A 53 20.54 2.55 -5.95
C TRP A 53 20.50 1.54 -4.79
N GLN A 54 19.85 1.93 -3.71
CA GLN A 54 19.59 1.09 -2.53
C GLN A 54 18.20 1.40 -1.97
N PRO A 55 17.45 0.39 -1.47
CA PRO A 55 16.24 0.63 -0.71
C PRO A 55 16.57 1.27 0.65
N PRO A 56 15.57 1.81 1.38
CA PRO A 56 15.79 2.27 2.75
C PRO A 56 16.37 1.19 3.66
N LEU A 57 17.22 1.61 4.60
CA LEU A 57 17.75 0.72 5.63
C LEU A 57 16.63 0.33 6.61
N VAL A 58 16.32 -0.96 6.72
CA VAL A 58 15.34 -1.47 7.69
C VAL A 58 16.02 -1.95 8.98
N THR A 59 15.71 -1.25 10.08
CA THR A 59 16.25 -1.53 11.42
C THR A 59 15.18 -2.09 12.37
N ASP A 60 15.62 -2.76 13.43
CA ASP A 60 14.75 -3.47 14.38
C ASP A 60 13.96 -2.54 15.32
N GLY A 61 14.26 -1.23 15.32
CA GLY A 61 13.58 -0.22 16.12
C GLY A 61 13.72 -0.41 17.63
N ARG A 62 14.76 -1.12 18.12
CA ARG A 62 14.94 -1.40 19.55
C ARG A 62 14.87 -0.10 20.38
N GLY A 63 14.05 -0.13 21.44
CA GLY A 63 13.85 1.00 22.35
C GLY A 63 12.84 2.07 21.88
N ARG A 64 12.24 1.94 20.68
CA ARG A 64 11.28 2.93 20.17
C ARG A 64 9.83 2.64 20.58
N ARG A 65 9.11 3.72 20.88
CA ARG A 65 7.65 3.72 21.12
C ARG A 65 6.82 3.82 19.84
N HIS A 66 7.44 4.21 18.72
CA HIS A 66 6.78 4.42 17.43
C HIS A 66 7.64 3.83 16.30
N ALA A 67 6.97 3.29 15.28
CA ALA A 67 7.59 3.08 13.98
C ALA A 67 7.79 4.44 13.28
N CYS A 68 8.72 4.47 12.33
CA CYS A 68 9.02 5.66 11.54
C CYS A 68 9.74 5.24 10.26
N GLY A 69 9.25 5.72 9.13
CA GLY A 69 9.83 5.59 7.80
C GLY A 69 10.24 6.93 7.21
N SER A 70 11.36 6.92 6.51
CA SER A 70 11.77 7.88 5.50
C SER A 70 12.37 7.12 4.32
N ARG A 71 12.74 7.82 3.25
CA ARG A 71 13.42 7.19 2.10
C ARG A 71 14.73 6.51 2.48
N GLU A 72 15.41 7.01 3.50
CA GLU A 72 16.72 6.53 3.93
C GLU A 72 16.62 5.40 4.94
N VAL A 73 15.63 5.43 5.84
CA VAL A 73 15.55 4.51 6.97
C VAL A 73 14.13 4.20 7.37
N ILE A 74 13.85 2.92 7.63
CA ILE A 74 12.61 2.44 8.21
C ILE A 74 12.93 1.71 9.53
N ARG A 75 12.26 2.10 10.61
CA ARG A 75 12.52 1.57 11.96
C ARG A 75 11.28 0.84 12.46
N LEU A 76 11.39 -0.48 12.64
CA LEU A 76 10.25 -1.37 12.90
C LEU A 76 10.38 -2.11 14.25
N PRO A 77 9.95 -1.52 15.36
CA PRO A 77 9.83 -2.24 16.63
C PRO A 77 8.91 -3.46 16.46
N ARG A 78 9.09 -4.50 17.30
CA ARG A 78 8.42 -5.81 17.12
C ARG A 78 6.90 -5.73 16.90
N TRP A 79 6.21 -4.85 17.62
CA TRP A 79 4.75 -4.70 17.52
C TRP A 79 4.31 -4.07 16.19
N ALA A 80 5.19 -3.28 15.56
CA ALA A 80 4.94 -2.57 14.31
C ALA A 80 5.23 -3.40 13.05
N ARG A 81 5.69 -4.65 13.21
CA ARG A 81 6.01 -5.54 12.09
C ARG A 81 4.74 -6.22 11.60
N THR A 82 3.80 -5.43 11.11
CA THR A 82 2.63 -5.93 10.38
C THR A 82 2.70 -5.46 8.94
N LEU A 83 2.08 -6.20 8.02
CA LEU A 83 2.04 -5.81 6.62
C LEU A 83 1.55 -4.37 6.45
N ALA A 84 0.39 -4.05 7.01
CA ALA A 84 -0.19 -2.70 6.95
C ALA A 84 0.79 -1.62 7.45
N ILE A 85 1.40 -1.82 8.62
CA ILE A 85 2.31 -0.81 9.20
C ILE A 85 3.58 -0.68 8.37
N VAL A 86 4.16 -1.78 7.85
CA VAL A 86 5.34 -1.68 6.99
C VAL A 86 5.02 -0.89 5.71
N LEU A 87 3.87 -1.13 5.09
CA LEU A 87 3.45 -0.39 3.89
C LEU A 87 3.16 1.09 4.20
N HIS A 88 2.61 1.39 5.38
CA HIS A 88 2.42 2.77 5.87
C HIS A 88 3.76 3.50 5.97
N GLU A 89 4.76 2.89 6.61
CA GLU A 89 6.08 3.51 6.74
C GLU A 89 6.80 3.64 5.39
N CYS A 90 6.57 2.72 4.44
CA CYS A 90 7.05 2.88 3.07
C CYS A 90 6.39 4.09 2.39
N ALA A 91 5.08 4.28 2.54
CA ALA A 91 4.38 5.42 1.97
C ALA A 91 4.95 6.76 2.48
N HIS A 92 5.32 6.84 3.76
CA HIS A 92 6.02 8.02 4.30
C HIS A 92 7.39 8.30 3.66
N GLY A 93 8.10 7.28 3.19
CA GLY A 93 9.37 7.48 2.48
C GLY A 93 9.22 7.76 0.98
N LEU A 94 8.03 7.58 0.42
CA LEU A 94 7.73 7.80 -1.00
C LEU A 94 6.95 9.09 -1.25
N ALA A 95 6.10 9.51 -0.30
CA ALA A 95 5.28 10.71 -0.42
C ALA A 95 5.96 11.93 0.24
N PRO A 96 5.88 13.12 -0.38
CA PRO A 96 6.46 14.34 0.18
C PRO A 96 5.58 14.98 1.27
N ASP A 97 4.29 14.65 1.29
CA ASP A 97 3.34 15.08 2.32
C ASP A 97 3.27 14.05 3.46
N ARG A 98 2.76 14.49 4.62
CA ARG A 98 2.68 13.63 5.81
C ARG A 98 1.59 12.58 5.67
N HIS A 99 0.39 12.81 6.21
CA HIS A 99 -0.79 11.99 5.90
C HIS A 99 -1.69 12.69 4.88
N GLY A 100 -1.09 13.47 3.98
CA GLY A 100 -1.81 14.22 2.95
C GLY A 100 -2.31 13.34 1.80
N PRO A 101 -2.92 13.94 0.76
CA PRO A 101 -3.51 13.19 -0.34
C PRO A 101 -2.52 12.30 -1.11
N LEU A 102 -1.25 12.72 -1.27
CA LEU A 102 -0.24 11.93 -1.99
C LEU A 102 0.21 10.72 -1.18
N PHE A 103 0.38 10.88 0.13
CA PHE A 103 0.59 9.78 1.06
C PHE A 103 -0.55 8.76 0.99
N VAL A 104 -1.81 9.23 1.08
CA VAL A 104 -2.97 8.34 1.05
C VAL A 104 -3.04 7.59 -0.28
N GLY A 105 -2.82 8.27 -1.41
CA GLY A 105 -2.78 7.65 -2.73
C GLY A 105 -1.71 6.56 -2.81
N THR A 106 -0.49 6.90 -2.42
CA THR A 106 0.65 5.97 -2.38
C THR A 106 0.35 4.77 -1.50
N TYR A 107 -0.17 4.98 -0.30
CA TYR A 107 -0.49 3.90 0.62
C TYR A 107 -1.58 2.97 0.08
N VAL A 108 -2.62 3.50 -0.57
CA VAL A 108 -3.64 2.70 -1.26
C VAL A 108 -3.01 1.82 -2.33
N GLU A 109 -2.11 2.35 -3.16
CA GLU A 109 -1.42 1.58 -4.19
C GLU A 109 -0.64 0.41 -3.59
N LEU A 110 0.09 0.67 -2.51
CA LEU A 110 0.85 -0.35 -1.81
C LEU A 110 -0.06 -1.43 -1.20
N LEU A 111 -1.19 -1.04 -0.61
CA LEU A 111 -2.17 -1.97 -0.07
C LEU A 111 -2.81 -2.84 -1.17
N VAL A 112 -3.12 -2.27 -2.32
CA VAL A 112 -3.66 -3.03 -3.45
C VAL A 112 -2.62 -4.04 -3.94
N ARG A 113 -1.39 -3.59 -4.22
CA ARG A 113 -0.37 -4.43 -4.85
C ARG A 113 0.23 -5.48 -3.91
N PHE A 114 0.54 -5.12 -2.66
CA PHE A 114 1.29 -5.98 -1.75
C PHE A 114 0.43 -6.64 -0.67
N ALA A 115 -0.76 -6.10 -0.40
CA ALA A 115 -1.73 -6.70 0.51
C ALA A 115 -2.94 -7.33 -0.20
N GLY A 116 -3.10 -7.15 -1.51
CA GLY A 116 -4.19 -7.74 -2.28
C GLY A 116 -5.56 -7.16 -1.93
N LEU A 117 -5.60 -5.95 -1.38
CA LEU A 117 -6.86 -5.30 -0.99
C LEU A 117 -7.55 -4.72 -2.22
N SER A 118 -8.89 -4.74 -2.22
CA SER A 118 -9.68 -4.18 -3.31
C SER A 118 -9.56 -2.66 -3.37
N ARG A 119 -9.07 -2.13 -4.49
CA ARG A 119 -8.98 -0.67 -4.73
C ARG A 119 -10.32 0.02 -4.57
N SER A 120 -11.38 -0.52 -5.17
CA SER A 120 -12.71 0.09 -5.11
C SER A 120 -13.25 0.14 -3.69
N HIS A 121 -13.01 -0.90 -2.89
CA HIS A 121 -13.37 -0.91 -1.46
C HIS A 121 -12.59 0.14 -0.66
N LEU A 122 -11.28 0.26 -0.86
CA LEU A 122 -10.45 1.26 -0.18
C LEU A 122 -10.89 2.68 -0.53
N LEU A 123 -11.11 2.99 -1.80
CA LEU A 123 -11.57 4.31 -2.23
C LEU A 123 -12.96 4.65 -1.67
N ALA A 124 -13.88 3.69 -1.64
CA ALA A 124 -15.21 3.89 -1.07
C ALA A 124 -15.16 4.21 0.43
N THR A 125 -14.33 3.48 1.20
CA THR A 125 -14.20 3.71 2.66
C THR A 125 -13.43 4.98 2.99
N LEU A 126 -12.45 5.38 2.18
CA LEU A 126 -11.77 6.68 2.29
C LEU A 126 -12.74 7.83 2.07
N ALA A 127 -13.60 7.74 1.04
CA ALA A 127 -14.63 8.73 0.77
C ALA A 127 -15.63 8.85 1.95
N GLN A 128 -16.09 7.72 2.50
CA GLN A 128 -16.93 7.70 3.70
C GLN A 128 -16.24 8.35 4.91
N ALA A 129 -14.94 8.14 5.07
CA ALA A 129 -14.13 8.73 6.13
C ALA A 129 -13.74 10.20 5.88
N ARG A 130 -14.09 10.77 4.71
CA ARG A 130 -13.71 12.13 4.27
C ARG A 130 -12.19 12.34 4.32
N ILE A 131 -11.46 11.37 3.76
CA ILE A 131 -10.01 11.41 3.61
C ILE A 131 -9.72 11.74 2.15
N ASP A 132 -8.90 12.77 1.94
CA ASP A 132 -8.55 13.20 0.58
C ASP A 132 -7.50 12.24 0.01
N VAL A 133 -7.62 11.92 -1.27
CA VAL A 133 -6.70 11.01 -1.97
C VAL A 133 -6.30 11.62 -3.30
N ALA A 134 -5.00 11.63 -3.60
CA ALA A 134 -4.47 12.03 -4.89
C ALA A 134 -4.01 10.81 -5.70
N PRO A 135 -4.00 10.89 -7.04
CA PRO A 135 -3.36 9.89 -7.88
C PRO A 135 -1.89 9.70 -7.49
N VAL A 136 -1.40 8.47 -7.57
CA VAL A 136 -0.07 8.09 -7.14
C VAL A 136 0.97 8.66 -8.11
N VAL A 137 2.07 9.20 -7.57
CA VAL A 137 3.27 9.57 -8.32
C VAL A 137 4.32 8.47 -8.12
N VAL A 138 4.01 7.24 -8.56
CA VAL A 138 5.06 6.27 -8.88
C VAL A 138 5.60 6.67 -10.24
N ASP A 139 6.86 6.35 -10.55
CA ASP A 139 7.36 6.66 -11.89
C ASP A 139 6.40 6.08 -12.95
N ALA A 140 6.29 6.80 -14.08
CA ALA A 140 5.16 6.69 -14.98
C ALA A 140 4.97 5.30 -15.62
N ARG A 141 5.95 4.38 -15.49
CA ARG A 141 5.83 2.99 -15.95
C ARG A 141 5.23 2.04 -14.91
N GLY A 142 5.36 2.32 -13.62
CA GLY A 142 4.71 1.54 -12.56
C GLY A 142 3.18 1.65 -12.59
N LEU A 143 2.66 2.84 -12.94
CA LEU A 143 1.22 3.10 -13.05
C LEU A 143 0.60 2.43 -14.29
N LEU A 144 1.31 2.43 -15.44
CA LEU A 144 0.80 1.85 -16.69
C LEU A 144 0.66 0.32 -16.60
N ALA A 145 1.58 -0.36 -15.91
CA ALA A 145 1.53 -1.80 -15.70
C ALA A 145 0.40 -2.22 -14.71
N ALA A 146 0.10 -1.39 -13.71
CA ALA A 146 -0.96 -1.66 -12.74
C ALA A 146 -2.38 -1.46 -13.32
N LEU A 147 -2.54 -0.56 -14.29
CA LEU A 147 -3.82 -0.35 -14.98
C LEU A 147 -4.13 -1.43 -16.02
N THR A 148 -3.13 -2.17 -16.51
CA THR A 148 -3.34 -3.28 -17.45
C THR A 148 -3.63 -4.62 -16.76
N GLU A 149 -3.42 -4.73 -15.43
CA GLU A 149 -3.63 -5.94 -14.64
C GLU A 149 -4.83 -5.84 -13.66
N SER A 150 -5.91 -5.14 -14.04
CA SER A 150 -7.16 -5.18 -13.26
C SER A 150 -7.95 -6.45 -13.57
N ASP A 151 -8.17 -7.27 -12.52
CA ASP A 151 -8.73 -8.62 -12.50
C ASP A 151 -10.00 -8.91 -13.32
N PRO A 152 -10.20 -10.18 -13.76
CA PRO A 152 -11.45 -10.64 -14.34
C PRO A 152 -12.61 -10.63 -13.33
N VAL A 153 -13.75 -10.15 -13.78
CA VAL A 153 -15.04 -10.14 -13.06
C VAL A 153 -15.42 -11.58 -12.61
N PRO A 154 -15.65 -11.84 -11.31
CA PRO A 154 -16.15 -13.12 -10.88
C PRO A 154 -17.68 -13.20 -11.03
N GLY A 155 -18.12 -14.06 -11.95
CA GLY A 155 -19.32 -14.88 -11.74
C GLY A 155 -20.57 -14.53 -12.54
N ARG A 156 -20.95 -15.46 -13.44
CA ARG A 156 -22.28 -16.09 -13.38
C ARG A 156 -22.16 -17.57 -13.76
N LYS A 157 -22.41 -18.44 -12.78
CA LYS A 157 -22.88 -19.82 -13.00
C LYS A 157 -24.41 -19.81 -13.03
N GLY A 158 -24.99 -20.69 -13.84
CA GLY A 158 -26.44 -20.90 -14.02
C GLY A 158 -26.88 -20.28 -15.35
N GLU A 159 -27.49 -20.99 -16.30
CA GLU A 159 -28.51 -22.02 -16.11
C GLU A 159 -28.65 -22.91 -17.36
N ILE A 160 -29.15 -24.11 -17.11
CA ILE A 160 -29.39 -25.22 -18.04
C ILE A 160 -30.64 -24.89 -18.87
N SER A 161 -30.62 -25.17 -20.18
CA SER A 161 -31.84 -25.52 -20.91
C SER A 161 -31.56 -26.47 -22.06
N ARG A 162 -32.20 -27.64 -21.97
CA ARG A 162 -32.39 -28.68 -22.99
C ARG A 162 -33.10 -28.14 -24.24
N VAL A 163 -33.24 -29.03 -25.24
CA VAL A 163 -34.19 -29.06 -26.40
C VAL A 163 -33.43 -28.82 -27.72
N ARG A 164 -33.41 -29.67 -28.76
CA ARG A 164 -34.19 -30.87 -29.15
C ARG A 164 -33.41 -31.70 -30.18
N GLN A 165 -33.80 -32.98 -30.26
CA GLN A 165 -33.49 -33.95 -31.33
C GLN A 165 -34.07 -33.56 -32.71
N SER A 166 -33.63 -34.33 -33.72
CA SER A 166 -34.20 -34.57 -35.09
C SER A 166 -33.53 -33.72 -36.18
N ARG A 167 -33.02 -34.25 -37.30
CA ARG A 167 -33.15 -35.56 -37.97
C ARG A 167 -31.84 -35.94 -38.64
#